data_AF-A0A7V3VYD6-F1
#
_entry.id   AF-A0A7V3VYD6-F1
#
_cell.length_a   1.000
_cell.length_b   1.000
_cell.length_c   1.000
_cell.angle_alpha   90.00
_cell.angle_beta   90.00
_cell.angle_gamma   90.00
#
_symmetry.space_group_name_H-M   'P 1'
#
loop_
_entity.id
_entity.type
_entity.pdbx_description
1 polymer ?
#
loop_
_entity_poly.entity_id
_entity_poly.type
_entity_poly.pdbx_seq_one_letter_code
_entity_poly.pdbx_strand_id
1 'polypeptide(L)'
;MTRSRSAFTLIELLVVIAIVAVLIGLLLPAVQKVREAAARTQCQNNLKQMSLAAQNFHDVYQHFPYGKSPPYPGAPIYARWSAHSQLLPYLEQGNVYNALDFTHPPNSGDMFSGGAG
;
A
#
# COMPACT_ATOMS: atom_id res chain seq x y z
N MET A 1 54.04 22.16 -27.72
CA MET A 1 52.88 22.93 -27.21
C MET A 1 52.53 22.41 -25.83
N THR A 2 53.12 23.00 -24.80
CA THR A 2 52.85 22.65 -23.40
C THR A 2 51.52 23.28 -22.98
N ARG A 3 50.51 22.45 -22.73
CA ARG A 3 49.23 22.89 -22.15
C ARG A 3 49.49 23.46 -20.75
N SER A 4 49.27 24.76 -20.58
CA SER A 4 49.15 25.37 -19.25
C SER A 4 48.01 24.68 -18.50
N ARG A 5 48.31 24.04 -17.38
CA ARG A 5 47.30 23.50 -16.47
C ARG A 5 46.84 24.66 -15.59
N SER A 6 45.58 25.09 -15.70
CA SER A 6 45.01 26.06 -14.77
C SER A 6 44.89 25.39 -13.40
N ALA A 7 45.72 25.80 -12.45
CA ALA A 7 45.55 25.41 -11.05
C ALA A 7 44.34 26.19 -10.50
N PHE A 8 43.38 25.46 -9.95
CA PHE A 8 42.20 26.03 -9.28
C PHE A 8 42.65 26.75 -8.01
N THR A 9 42.13 27.95 -7.75
CA THR A 9 42.45 28.65 -6.50
C THR A 9 41.67 28.03 -5.34
N LEU A 10 42.26 27.99 -4.13
CA LEU A 10 41.57 27.48 -2.93
C LEU A 10 40.25 28.23 -2.66
N ILE A 11 40.19 29.50 -3.05
CA ILE A 11 39.02 30.38 -2.88
C ILE A 11 37.87 29.91 -3.77
N GLU A 12 38.12 29.58 -5.04
CA GLU A 12 37.08 29.09 -5.95
C GLU A 12 36.48 27.77 -5.41
N LEU A 13 37.30 26.86 -4.90
CA LEU A 13 36.83 25.61 -4.31
C LEU A 13 35.97 25.87 -3.06
N LEU A 14 36.41 26.79 -2.20
CA LEU A 14 35.73 27.13 -0.94
C LEU A 14 34.34 27.74 -1.18
N VAL A 15 34.22 28.62 -2.17
CA VAL A 15 32.94 29.22 -2.55
C VAL A 15 31.97 28.14 -3.05
N VAL A 16 32.43 27.19 -3.85
CA VAL A 16 31.58 26.11 -4.38
C VAL A 16 31.03 25.24 -3.26
N ILE A 17 31.88 24.80 -2.31
CA ILE A 17 31.40 24.00 -1.19
C ILE A 17 30.44 24.78 -0.27
N ALA A 18 30.65 26.10 -0.11
CA ALA A 18 29.77 26.95 0.67
C ALA A 18 28.38 27.05 0.03
N ILE A 19 28.31 27.22 -1.30
CA ILE A 19 27.04 27.23 -2.03
C ILE A 19 26.33 25.89 -1.90
N VAL A 20 27.03 24.76 -2.09
CA VAL A 20 26.43 23.41 -1.97
C VAL A 20 25.93 23.16 -0.55
N ALA A 21 26.66 23.56 0.49
CA ALA A 21 26.25 23.42 1.88
C ALA A 21 24.97 24.20 2.19
N VAL A 22 24.83 25.42 1.68
CA VAL A 22 23.60 26.22 1.81
C VAL A 22 22.44 25.56 1.07
N LEU A 23 22.64 25.11 -0.17
CA LEU A 23 21.61 24.42 -0.95
C LEU A 23 21.10 23.16 -0.23
N ILE A 24 22.00 22.30 0.26
CA ILE A 24 21.63 21.09 1.00
C ILE A 24 20.96 21.42 2.33
N GLY A 25 21.47 22.44 3.05
CA GLY A 25 20.90 22.90 4.32
C GLY A 25 19.45 23.33 4.19
N LEU A 26 19.07 23.94 3.06
CA LEU A 26 17.68 24.31 2.76
C LEU A 26 16.84 23.11 2.30
N LEU A 27 17.45 22.12 1.62
CA LEU A 27 16.75 20.95 1.07
C LEU A 27 16.42 19.88 2.12
N LEU A 28 17.29 19.65 3.10
CA LEU A 28 17.11 18.61 4.14
C LEU A 28 15.74 18.65 4.85
N PRO A 29 15.32 19.79 5.45
CA PRO A 29 14.03 19.88 6.12
C PRO A 29 12.85 19.82 5.14
N ALA A 30 13.03 20.27 3.89
CA ALA A 30 11.99 20.23 2.87
C ALA A 30 11.72 18.79 2.37
N VAL A 31 12.75 17.97 2.20
CA VAL A 31 12.62 16.58 1.74
C VAL A 31 11.80 15.74 2.71
N GLN A 32 11.91 15.96 4.02
CA GLN A 32 11.13 15.25 5.03
C GLN A 32 9.63 15.58 4.93
N LYS A 33 9.30 16.87 4.81
CA LYS A 33 7.91 17.33 4.60
C LYS A 33 7.31 16.73 3.33
N VAL A 34 8.09 16.68 2.24
CA VAL A 34 7.63 16.08 0.98
C VAL A 34 7.43 14.57 1.12
N ARG A 35 8.29 13.86 1.86
CA ARG A 35 8.13 12.42 2.11
C ARG A 35 6.84 12.12 2.89
N GLU A 36 6.57 12.88 3.94
CA GLU A 36 5.35 12.72 4.74
C GLU A 36 4.10 13.04 3.92
N ALA A 37 4.14 14.12 3.11
CA ALA A 37 3.06 14.45 2.20
C ALA A 37 2.84 13.34 1.16
N ALA A 38 3.91 12.80 0.55
CA ALA A 38 3.83 11.72 -0.42
C ALA A 38 3.25 10.44 0.20
N ALA A 39 3.68 10.07 1.42
CA ALA A 39 3.13 8.92 2.14
C ALA A 39 1.62 9.10 2.43
N ARG A 40 1.21 10.32 2.81
CA ARG A 40 -0.20 10.65 3.02
C ARG A 40 -1.00 10.56 1.71
N THR A 41 -0.50 11.14 0.62
CA THR A 41 -1.14 11.08 -0.69
C THR A 41 -1.26 9.64 -1.18
N GLN A 42 -0.22 8.82 -1.00
CA GLN A 42 -0.26 7.40 -1.33
C GLN A 42 -1.34 6.66 -0.52
N CYS A 43 -1.41 6.88 0.79
CA CYS A 43 -2.46 6.29 1.64
C CYS A 43 -3.87 6.69 1.18
N GLN A 44 -4.08 7.98 0.89
CA GLN A 44 -5.35 8.47 0.36
C GLN A 44 -5.73 7.81 -0.98
N ASN A 45 -4.76 7.62 -1.87
CA ASN A 45 -4.98 6.94 -3.14
C ASN A 45 -5.32 5.46 -2.95
N ASN A 46 -4.65 4.77 -2.03
CA ASN A 46 -4.97 3.37 -1.69
C ASN A 46 -6.41 3.26 -1.16
N LEU A 47 -6.83 4.15 -0.26
CA LEU A 47 -8.20 4.18 0.25
C LEU A 47 -9.22 4.48 -0.86
N LYS A 48 -8.89 5.38 -1.78
CA LYS A 48 -9.73 5.66 -2.95
C LYS A 48 -9.89 4.42 -3.82
N GLN A 49 -8.82 3.68 -4.09
CA GLN A 49 -8.88 2.42 -4.84
C GLN A 49 -9.74 1.37 -4.14
N MET A 50 -9.60 1.21 -2.81
CA MET A 50 -10.44 0.30 -2.02
C MET A 50 -11.92 0.69 -2.05
N SER A 51 -12.22 1.99 -1.96
CA SER A 51 -13.59 2.48 -2.04
C SER A 51 -14.21 2.22 -3.41
N LEU A 52 -13.47 2.47 -4.49
CA LEU A 52 -13.93 2.17 -5.85
C LEU A 52 -14.15 0.67 -6.04
N ALA A 53 -13.25 -0.17 -5.54
CA ALA A 53 -13.41 -1.62 -5.58
C ALA A 53 -14.69 -2.07 -4.85
N ALA A 54 -14.97 -1.52 -3.67
CA ALA A 54 -16.18 -1.84 -2.91
C ALA A 54 -17.47 -1.39 -3.63
N GLN A 55 -17.46 -0.22 -4.28
CA GLN A 55 -18.60 0.24 -5.08
C GLN A 55 -18.82 -0.63 -6.32
N ASN A 56 -17.76 -0.97 -7.05
CA ASN A 56 -17.85 -1.88 -8.21
C ASN A 56 -18.36 -3.27 -7.81
N PHE A 57 -17.97 -3.76 -6.63
CA PHE A 57 -18.52 -5.00 -6.07
C PHE A 57 -20.03 -4.84 -5.80
N HIS A 58 -20.43 -3.75 -5.15
CA HIS A 58 -21.84 -3.47 -4.86
C HIS A 58 -22.69 -3.37 -6.13
N ASP A 59 -22.19 -2.73 -7.19
CA ASP A 59 -22.91 -2.61 -8.45
C ASP A 59 -23.23 -3.98 -9.07
N VAL A 60 -22.33 -4.95 -8.94
CA VAL A 60 -22.50 -6.31 -9.49
C VAL A 60 -23.34 -7.20 -8.58
N TYR A 61 -23.06 -7.21 -7.27
CA TYR A 61 -23.64 -8.16 -6.32
C TYR A 61 -24.82 -7.60 -5.51
N GLN A 62 -25.10 -6.29 -5.63
CA GLN A 62 -26.17 -5.57 -4.91
C GLN A 62 -26.04 -5.60 -3.38
N HIS A 63 -24.86 -5.92 -2.87
CA HIS A 63 -24.50 -5.85 -1.44
C HIS A 63 -23.01 -5.56 -1.30
N PHE A 64 -22.58 -5.09 -0.12
CA PHE A 64 -21.14 -4.91 0.17
C PHE A 64 -20.47 -6.23 0.55
N PRO A 65 -19.13 -6.35 0.38
CA PRO A 65 -18.40 -7.58 0.70
C PRO A 65 -18.49 -7.94 2.19
N TYR A 66 -18.50 -9.23 2.50
CA TYR A 66 -18.61 -9.70 3.88
C TYR A 66 -17.32 -9.50 4.66
N GLY A 67 -17.39 -8.92 5.85
CA GLY A 67 -16.25 -8.65 6.74
C GLY A 67 -15.68 -9.87 7.49
N LYS A 68 -15.88 -11.10 7.00
CA LYS A 68 -15.76 -12.39 7.72
C LYS A 68 -16.94 -12.65 8.66
N SER A 69 -17.92 -13.39 8.16
CA SER A 69 -19.07 -13.85 8.95
C SER A 69 -18.66 -14.91 9.99
N PRO A 70 -19.23 -14.88 11.21
CA PRO A 70 -19.15 -16.02 12.12
C PRO A 70 -19.79 -17.27 11.46
N PRO A 71 -19.35 -18.48 11.85
CA PRO A 71 -19.96 -19.71 11.35
C PRO A 71 -21.38 -19.84 11.89
N TYR A 72 -22.38 -19.80 11.01
CA TYR A 72 -23.76 -20.15 11.32
C TYR A 72 -24.26 -21.24 10.35
N PRO A 73 -25.24 -22.08 10.75
CA PRO A 73 -25.78 -23.12 9.88
C PRO A 73 -26.33 -22.53 8.58
N GLY A 74 -25.81 -22.98 7.43
CA GLY A 74 -26.21 -22.48 6.11
C GLY A 74 -25.45 -21.24 5.62
N ALA A 75 -24.44 -20.75 6.35
CA ALA A 75 -23.59 -19.67 5.88
C ALA A 75 -22.81 -20.08 4.61
N PRO A 76 -22.82 -19.27 3.54
CA PRO A 76 -21.99 -19.55 2.38
C PRO A 76 -20.50 -19.53 2.75
N ILE A 77 -19.74 -20.49 2.22
CA ILE A 77 -18.31 -20.67 2.58
C ILE A 77 -17.49 -19.41 2.25
N TYR A 78 -17.80 -18.75 1.12
CA TYR A 78 -17.15 -17.50 0.71
C TYR A 78 -17.38 -16.34 1.70
N ALA A 79 -18.48 -16.34 2.48
CA ALA A 79 -18.73 -15.29 3.49
C ALA A 79 -17.83 -15.42 4.72
N ARG A 80 -17.12 -16.55 4.88
CA ARG A 80 -16.09 -16.76 5.91
C ARG A 80 -14.74 -16.17 5.54
N TRP A 81 -14.57 -15.73 4.30
CA TRP A 81 -13.38 -15.02 3.85
C TRP A 81 -13.45 -13.54 4.20
N SER A 82 -12.29 -12.89 4.24
CA SER A 82 -12.21 -11.45 4.48
C SER A 82 -12.85 -10.67 3.34
N ALA A 83 -13.34 -9.45 3.62
CA ALA A 83 -13.84 -8.55 2.59
C ALA A 83 -12.77 -8.26 1.53
N HIS A 84 -11.50 -8.18 1.94
CA HIS A 84 -10.39 -7.96 1.02
C HIS A 84 -10.26 -9.07 -0.03
N SER A 85 -10.42 -10.34 0.37
CA SER A 85 -10.38 -11.50 -0.53
C SER A 85 -11.45 -11.44 -1.62
N GLN A 86 -12.62 -10.89 -1.31
CA GLN A 86 -13.72 -10.71 -2.26
C GLN A 86 -13.48 -9.52 -3.21
N LEU A 87 -12.72 -8.51 -2.76
CA LEU A 87 -12.39 -7.31 -3.54
C LEU A 87 -11.16 -7.47 -4.43
N LEU A 88 -10.37 -8.53 -4.28
CA LEU A 88 -9.14 -8.75 -5.07
C LEU A 88 -9.32 -8.60 -6.60
N PRO A 89 -10.40 -9.10 -7.24
CA PRO A 89 -10.60 -8.90 -8.68
C PRO A 89 -10.74 -7.42 -9.06
N TYR A 90 -11.34 -6.63 -8.18
CA TYR A 90 -11.58 -5.19 -8.37
C TYR A 90 -10.38 -4.32 -7.96
N LEU A 91 -9.36 -4.93 -7.33
CA LEU A 91 -8.09 -4.31 -6.96
C LEU A 91 -6.95 -4.68 -7.93
N GLU A 92 -7.28 -5.24 -9.10
CA GLU A 92 -6.31 -5.77 -10.08
C GLU A 92 -5.42 -6.89 -9.51
N GLN A 93 -5.84 -7.54 -8.42
CA GLN A 93 -5.13 -8.65 -7.78
C GLN A 93 -5.70 -10.01 -8.19
N GLY A 94 -6.05 -10.17 -9.47
CA GLY A 94 -6.64 -11.40 -10.01
C GLY A 94 -5.78 -12.65 -9.80
N ASN A 95 -4.45 -12.53 -9.88
CA ASN A 95 -3.55 -13.66 -9.60
C ASN A 95 -3.67 -14.17 -8.16
N VAL A 96 -3.80 -13.27 -7.20
CA VAL A 96 -4.00 -13.64 -5.79
C VAL A 96 -5.37 -14.27 -5.61
N TYR A 97 -6.41 -13.69 -6.23
CA TYR A 97 -7.77 -14.22 -6.18
C TYR A 97 -7.84 -15.67 -6.69
N ASN A 98 -7.18 -15.97 -7.81
CA ASN A 98 -7.17 -17.30 -8.42
C ASN A 98 -6.39 -18.33 -7.58
N ALA A 99 -5.48 -17.88 -6.71
CA ALA A 99 -4.78 -18.75 -5.78
C ALA A 99 -5.60 -19.08 -4.53
N LEU A 100 -6.74 -18.40 -4.30
CA LEU A 100 -7.62 -18.65 -3.17
C LEU A 100 -8.68 -19.69 -3.53
N ASP A 101 -8.83 -20.69 -2.66
CA ASP A 101 -9.89 -21.68 -2.77
C ASP A 101 -11.10 -21.30 -1.91
N PHE A 102 -12.10 -20.66 -2.53
CA PHE A 102 -13.33 -20.26 -1.86
C PHE A 102 -14.26 -21.43 -1.50
N THR A 103 -13.94 -22.67 -1.90
CA THR A 103 -14.69 -23.86 -1.49
C THR A 103 -14.35 -24.32 -0.08
N HIS A 104 -13.26 -23.80 0.48
CA HIS A 104 -12.83 -24.07 1.84
C HIS A 104 -12.72 -22.77 2.65
N PRO A 105 -13.10 -22.77 3.95
CA PRO A 105 -12.86 -21.61 4.80
C PRO A 105 -11.36 -21.40 5.00
N PRO A 106 -10.87 -20.15 5.09
CA PRO A 106 -9.44 -19.87 5.24
C PRO A 106 -8.86 -20.33 6.59
N ASN A 107 -9.73 -20.66 7.55
CA ASN A 107 -9.35 -21.26 8.82
C ASN A 107 -9.79 -22.74 8.81
N SER A 108 -8.83 -23.64 8.58
CA SER A 108 -8.98 -25.07 8.80
C SER A 108 -8.72 -25.38 10.28
N GLY A 109 -9.76 -25.31 11.10
CA GLY A 109 -9.69 -25.70 12.52
C GLY A 109 -10.21 -24.65 13.51
N ASP A 110 -10.90 -25.15 14.53
CA ASP A 110 -10.70 -24.86 15.96
C ASP A 110 -10.81 -23.48 16.62
N MET A 111 -10.95 -22.31 15.97
CA MET A 111 -11.03 -21.07 16.78
C MET A 111 -12.36 -20.79 17.51
N PHE A 112 -13.44 -21.54 17.23
CA PHE A 112 -14.72 -21.42 17.96
C PHE A 112 -15.32 -22.77 18.38
N SER A 113 -14.52 -23.83 18.37
CA SER A 113 -14.86 -25.05 19.12
C SER A 113 -14.62 -24.76 20.60
N GLY A 114 -15.45 -23.89 21.18
CA GLY A 114 -15.70 -23.95 22.61
C GLY A 114 -16.09 -25.38 22.94
N GLY A 115 -15.37 -26.00 23.86
CA GLY A 115 -15.74 -27.31 24.39
C GLY A 115 -17.18 -27.30 24.85
N ALA A 116 -18.05 -27.90 24.05
CA ALA A 116 -19.29 -28.50 24.51
C ALA A 116 -19.00 -30.01 24.58
N GLY A 117 -18.26 -30.38 25.61
CA GLY A 117 -18.32 -31.69 26.24
C GLY A 117 -19.03 -31.51 27.58
#